data_AF-V5KY08-F1
#
_entry.id   AF-V5KY08-F1
#
_cell.length_a   1.000
_cell.length_b   1.000
_cell.length_c   1.000
_cell.angle_alpha   90.00
_cell.angle_beta   90.00
_cell.angle_gamma   90.00
#
_symmetry.space_group_name_H-M   'P 1'
#
loop_
_entity.id
_entity.type
_entity.pdbx_description
1 polymer ?
#
loop_
_entity_poly.entity_id
_entity_poly.type
_entity_poly.pdbx_seq_one_letter_code
_entity_poly.pdbx_strand_id
1 'polypeptide(L)' 'KTNGTKNFIVIDGSMSELIRPSLYDAYQHIELVSPTPPNAEVTKFDVVGPVCESADFLGKERELPTPAKGAGLVVHDA' A
#
# COMPACT_ATOMS: atom_id res chain seq x y z
N LYS A 1 -6.06 -8.32 2.19
CA LYS A 1 -5.67 -9.77 2.16
C LYS A 1 -4.71 -10.02 3.33
N THR A 2 -4.60 -11.24 3.87
CA THR A 2 -3.60 -11.59 4.89
C THR A 2 -2.97 -12.95 4.57
N ASN A 3 -1.72 -13.18 4.98
CA ASN A 3 -1.07 -14.50 4.92
C ASN A 3 -0.87 -15.13 6.31
N GLY A 4 -1.54 -14.59 7.34
CA GLY A 4 -1.40 -15.02 8.73
C GLY A 4 -0.42 -14.16 9.54
N THR A 5 0.62 -13.62 8.91
CA THR A 5 1.61 -12.76 9.57
C THR A 5 1.54 -11.31 9.11
N LYS A 6 1.28 -11.10 7.82
CA LYS A 6 1.23 -9.78 7.18
C LYS A 6 -0.13 -9.52 6.57
N ASN A 7 -0.53 -8.26 6.61
CA ASN A 7 -1.70 -7.76 5.91
C ASN A 7 -1.27 -7.03 4.64
N PHE A 8 -2.09 -7.13 3.60
CA PHE A 8 -1.81 -6.57 2.28
C PHE A 8 -3.00 -5.76 1.78
N ILE A 9 -2.70 -4.54 1.34
CA ILE A 9 -3.58 -3.73 0.50
C ILE A 9 -3.08 -3.93 -0.94
N VAL A 10 -3.93 -4.54 -1.77
CA VAL A 10 -3.62 -4.75 -3.18
C VAL A 10 -4.22 -3.59 -3.97
N ILE A 11 -3.39 -2.87 -4.71
CA ILE A 11 -3.78 -1.76 -5.56
C ILE A 11 -3.66 -2.14 -7.05
N ASP A 12 -4.15 -1.27 -7.92
CA ASP A 12 -4.04 -1.39 -9.38
C ASP A 12 -2.71 -0.87 -9.93
N GLY A 13 -2.09 0.10 -9.27
CA GLY A 13 -0.72 0.55 -9.56
C GLY A 13 0.35 -0.48 -9.18
N SER A 14 1.50 -0.45 -9.86
CA SER A 14 2.57 -1.43 -9.68
C SER A 14 3.97 -0.82 -9.74
N MET A 15 4.97 -1.66 -9.51
CA MET A 15 6.38 -1.35 -9.77
C MET A 15 6.67 -0.98 -11.24
N SER A 16 5.77 -1.33 -12.18
CA SER A 16 5.89 -0.92 -13.59
C SER A 16 5.72 0.59 -13.76
N GLU A 17 4.87 1.21 -12.93
CA GLU A 17 4.64 2.66 -12.92
C GLU A 17 5.58 3.40 -11.96
N LEU A 18 5.87 2.81 -10.79
CA LEU A 18 6.70 3.44 -9.76
C LEU A 18 7.70 2.42 -9.16
N ILE A 19 8.83 2.26 -9.82
CA ILE A 19 9.82 1.23 -9.49
C ILE A 19 10.66 1.53 -8.24
N ARG A 20 10.72 2.80 -7.80
CA ARG A 20 11.67 3.28 -6.78
C ARG A 20 11.60 2.52 -5.44
N PRO A 21 10.41 2.21 -4.86
CA PRO A 21 10.34 1.44 -3.62
C PRO A 21 10.95 0.05 -3.79
N SER A 22 10.68 -0.62 -4.92
CA SER A 22 11.18 -1.96 -5.22
C SER A 22 12.69 -2.00 -5.48
N LEU A 23 13.21 -1.03 -6.24
CA LEU A 23 14.60 -1.01 -6.71
C LEU A 23 15.58 -0.46 -5.68
N TYR A 24 15.15 0.51 -4.87
CA TYR A 24 16.04 1.26 -3.97
C TYR A 24 15.63 1.13 -2.49
N ASP A 25 14.61 0.35 -2.16
CA ASP A 25 13.94 0.40 -0.85
C ASP A 25 13.56 1.84 -0.46
N ALA A 26 13.25 2.68 -1.45
CA ALA A 26 12.94 4.08 -1.23
C ALA A 26 11.64 4.23 -0.45
N TYR A 27 11.65 5.05 0.60
CA TYR A 27 10.43 5.44 1.29
C TYR A 27 9.72 6.55 0.53
N GLN A 28 8.44 6.32 0.27
CA GLN A 28 7.49 7.32 -0.23
C GLN A 28 6.23 7.22 0.62
N HIS A 29 5.74 8.35 1.14
CA HIS A 29 4.59 8.36 2.04
C HIS A 29 3.34 7.84 1.32
N ILE A 30 2.45 7.16 2.06
CA ILE A 30 1.21 6.59 1.51
C ILE A 30 0.05 6.94 2.44
N GLU A 31 -1.04 7.44 1.88
CA GLU A 31 -2.30 7.70 2.59
C GLU A 31 -3.52 7.33 1.74
N LEU A 32 -4.69 7.23 2.39
CA LEU A 32 -5.97 7.07 1.71
C LEU A 32 -6.50 8.43 1.27
N VAL A 33 -7.04 8.50 0.06
CA VAL A 33 -7.58 9.74 -0.52
C VAL A 33 -8.87 10.18 0.19
N SER A 34 -9.70 9.21 0.57
CA SER A 34 -10.96 9.50 1.26
C SER A 34 -10.75 9.54 2.78
N PRO A 35 -11.43 10.45 3.50
CA PRO A 35 -11.35 10.51 4.94
C PRO A 35 -11.84 9.20 5.56
N THR A 36 -11.14 8.78 6.60
CA THR A 36 -11.45 7.55 7.34
C THR A 36 -12.39 7.87 8.50
N PRO A 37 -13.22 6.89 8.94
CA PRO A 37 -14.03 7.06 10.13
C PRO A 37 -13.17 7.48 11.34
N PRO A 38 -13.66 8.36 12.23
CA PRO A 38 -12.87 8.89 13.36
C PRO A 38 -12.25 7.81 14.27
N ASN A 39 -12.88 6.64 14.36
CA ASN A 39 -12.43 5.50 15.16
C ASN A 39 -12.01 4.31 14.27
N ALA A 40 -11.55 4.57 13.05
CA ALA A 40 -11.05 3.51 12.18
C ALA A 40 -9.80 2.88 12.81
N GLU A 41 -9.85 1.56 12.99
CA GLU A 41 -8.70 0.81 13.49
C GLU A 41 -7.56 0.88 12.48
N VAL A 42 -6.39 1.34 12.95
CA VAL A 42 -5.16 1.40 12.18
C VAL A 42 -4.39 0.10 12.38
N THR A 43 -3.94 -0.50 11.28
CA THR A 43 -3.10 -1.69 11.33
C THR A 43 -1.99 -1.59 10.29
N LYS A 44 -0.98 -2.47 10.39
CA LYS A 44 0.15 -2.50 9.47
C LYS A 44 -0.20 -3.26 8.20
N PHE A 45 0.06 -2.63 7.05
CA PHE A 45 -0.13 -3.20 5.72
C PHE A 45 1.12 -3.06 4.86
N ASP A 46 1.39 -4.08 4.05
CA ASP A 46 2.20 -3.94 2.85
C ASP A 46 1.28 -3.54 1.68
N VAL A 47 1.62 -2.46 0.99
CA VAL A 47 0.91 -1.96 -0.20
C VAL A 47 1.60 -2.52 -1.43
N VAL A 48 0.89 -3.40 -2.14
CA VAL A 48 1.43 -4.22 -3.22
C VAL A 48 0.60 -4.06 -4.49
N GLY A 49 1.27 -4.19 -5.64
CA GLY A 49 0.60 -4.18 -6.93
C GLY A 49 0.11 -5.57 -7.36
N PRO A 50 -0.42 -5.69 -8.60
CA PRO A 50 -0.97 -6.92 -9.15
C PRO A 50 0.05 -7.79 -9.90
N VAL A 51 1.31 -7.36 -10.05
CA VAL A 51 2.33 -8.10 -10.79
C VAL A 51 2.67 -9.40 -10.04
N CYS A 52 2.87 -10.48 -10.78
CA CYS A 52 3.19 -11.80 -10.22
C CYS A 52 4.66 -11.90 -9.76
N GLU A 53 5.14 -10.90 -9.02
CA GLU A 53 6.49 -10.85 -8.48
C GLU A 53 6.47 -10.28 -7.05
N SER A 54 7.26 -10.88 -6.17
CA SER A 54 7.39 -10.49 -4.77
C SER A 54 7.94 -9.08 -4.56
N ALA A 55 8.67 -8.58 -5.56
CA ALA A 55 9.23 -7.24 -5.59
C ALA A 55 8.19 -6.15 -5.93
N ASP A 56 6.95 -6.51 -6.30
CA ASP A 56 5.89 -5.55 -6.64
C ASP A 56 5.24 -4.95 -5.37
N PHE A 57 5.98 -4.05 -4.73
CA PHE A 57 5.50 -3.27 -3.59
C PHE A 57 5.74 -1.78 -3.80
N LEU A 58 4.81 -0.97 -3.31
CA LEU A 58 4.91 0.49 -3.27
C LEU A 58 5.20 0.99 -1.86
N GLY A 59 4.96 0.15 -0.85
CA GLY A 59 5.36 0.43 0.52
C GLY A 59 5.19 -0.79 1.43
N LYS A 60 6.12 -1.00 2.35
CA LYS A 60 6.02 -2.04 3.38
C LYS A 60 5.72 -1.42 4.75
N GLU A 61 5.03 -2.19 5.59
CA GLU A 61 4.75 -1.88 7.01
C GLU A 61 4.11 -0.51 7.25
N ARG A 62 3.14 -0.14 6.41
CA ARG A 62 2.43 1.14 6.51
C ARG A 62 1.28 1.04 7.48
N GLU A 63 1.24 1.96 8.45
CA GLU A 63 0.14 2.10 9.38
C GLU A 63 -1.00 2.82 8.68
N LEU A 64 -2.02 2.06 8.29
CA LEU A 64 -3.19 2.57 7.58
C LEU A 64 -4.46 1.98 8.22
N PRO A 65 -5.57 2.74 8.22
CA PRO A 65 -6.87 2.14 8.44
C PRO A 65 -7.21 1.17 7.30
N THR A 66 -8.02 0.15 7.60
CA THR A 66 -8.42 -0.83 6.57
C THR A 66 -9.27 -0.16 5.48
N PRO A 67 -8.80 -0.10 4.21
CA PRO A 67 -9.56 0.53 3.15
C PRO A 67 -10.72 -0.35 2.67
N ALA A 68 -11.82 0.28 2.27
CA ALA A 68 -12.86 -0.39 1.50
C ALA A 68 -12.36 -0.67 0.07
N LYS A 69 -12.90 -1.71 -0.58
CA LYS A 69 -12.60 -1.98 -1.99
C LYS A 69 -13.00 -0.77 -2.84
N GLY A 70 -12.09 -0.32 -3.71
CA GLY A 70 -12.30 0.84 -4.58
C GLY A 70 -11.99 2.18 -3.92
N ALA A 71 -11.55 2.21 -2.66
CA ALA A 71 -11.01 3.43 -2.05
C ALA A 71 -9.71 3.86 -2.75
N GLY A 72 -9.57 5.16 -2.97
CA GLY A 72 -8.34 5.74 -3.54
C GLY A 72 -7.19 5.74 -2.54
N LEU A 73 -5.97 5.54 -3.05
CA LEU A 73 -4.71 5.57 -2.31
C LEU A 73 -3.71 6.42 -3.10
N VAL A 74 -2.90 7.21 -2.39
CA VAL A 74 -1.86 8.04 -3.01
C VAL A 74 -0.48 7.63 -2.51
N VAL A 75 0.50 7.66 -3.42
CA VAL A 75 1.93 7.57 -3.09
C VAL A 75 2.53 8.95 -3.34
N HIS A 76 3.06 9.58 -2.30
CA HIS A 76 3.61 10.93 -2.39
C HIS A 76 5.04 10.93 -2.95
N ASP A 77 5.49 12.10 -3.40
CA ASP A 77 6.84 12.31 -3.94
C ASP A 77 7.19 11.32 -5.07
N ALA A 78 6.16 10.95 -5.85
CA ALA A 78 6.20 10.02 -6.97
C ALA A 78 7.14 10.49 -8.08
#